data_AF-A0A7X3VDX2-F1
#
_entry.id   AF-A0A7X3VDX2-F1
#
_cell.length_a   1.000
_cell.length_b   1.000
_cell.length_c   1.000
_cell.angle_alpha   90.00
_cell.angle_beta   90.00
_cell.angle_gamma   90.00
#
_symmetry.space_group_name_H-M   'P 1'
#
loop_
_entity.id
_entity.type
_entity.pdbx_description
1 polymer ?
#
loop_
_entity_poly.entity_id
_entity_poly.type
_entity_poly.pdbx_seq_one_letter_code
_entity_poly.pdbx_strand_id
1 'polypeptide(L)'
;MASDGATENQSVPENLSFEEAVSLLEQTVQALESGGLTLAESTAMYERGMKLARICNEMLNSAEARITRIRTTYGEQMRMVAPEDDGFDGMDDVG
;
A
#
# COMPACT_ATOMS: atom_id res chain seq x y z
N MET A 1 -16.56 -40.55 -12.10
CA MET A 1 -17.17 -39.22 -11.84
C MET A 1 -16.10 -38.38 -11.17
N ALA A 2 -15.30 -37.64 -11.95
CA ALA A 2 -14.32 -36.70 -11.40
C ALA A 2 -15.06 -35.40 -11.07
N SER A 3 -14.98 -34.99 -9.80
CA SER A 3 -15.69 -33.85 -9.25
C SER A 3 -15.20 -32.55 -9.89
N ASP A 4 -16.16 -31.83 -10.45
CA ASP A 4 -16.11 -30.50 -11.06
C ASP A 4 -15.90 -29.43 -9.95
N GLY A 5 -14.67 -29.29 -9.43
CA GLY A 5 -14.39 -28.53 -8.21
C GLY A 5 -13.45 -27.32 -8.33
N ALA A 6 -12.95 -26.97 -9.53
CA ALA A 6 -11.77 -26.10 -9.65
C ALA A 6 -12.06 -24.65 -10.09
N THR A 7 -13.29 -24.27 -10.43
CA THR A 7 -13.52 -23.07 -11.26
C THR A 7 -13.96 -21.80 -10.54
N GLU A 8 -14.42 -21.85 -9.28
CA GLU A 8 -14.97 -20.64 -8.62
C GLU A 8 -13.96 -19.82 -7.79
N ASN A 9 -12.78 -20.35 -7.46
CA ASN A 9 -11.83 -19.69 -6.56
C ASN A 9 -10.51 -19.30 -7.24
N GLN A 10 -10.53 -18.67 -8.42
CA GLN A 10 -9.30 -18.21 -9.11
C GLN A 10 -9.31 -16.72 -9.48
N SER A 11 -10.47 -16.07 -9.48
CA SER A 11 -10.60 -14.67 -9.87
C SER A 11 -10.30 -13.74 -8.69
N VAL A 12 -9.38 -12.80 -8.87
CA VAL A 12 -9.14 -11.71 -7.89
C VAL A 12 -10.23 -10.65 -8.07
N PRO A 13 -11.03 -10.34 -7.02
CA PRO A 13 -12.06 -9.30 -7.10
C PRO A 13 -11.47 -7.92 -7.44
N GLU A 14 -12.22 -7.11 -8.20
CA GLU A 14 -11.74 -5.82 -8.72
C GLU A 14 -11.77 -4.67 -7.69
N ASN A 15 -12.41 -4.87 -6.53
CA ASN A 15 -12.53 -3.84 -5.48
C ASN A 15 -12.29 -4.45 -4.09
N LEU A 16 -11.05 -4.80 -3.80
CA LEU A 16 -10.66 -5.32 -2.49
C LEU A 16 -10.27 -4.18 -1.54
N SER A 17 -10.68 -4.29 -0.28
CA SER A 17 -9.99 -3.60 0.82
C SER A 17 -8.60 -4.22 1.05
N PHE A 18 -7.75 -3.51 1.81
CA PHE A 18 -6.38 -3.98 2.06
C PHE A 18 -6.40 -5.28 2.86
N GLU A 19 -7.27 -5.34 3.87
CA GLU A 19 -7.46 -6.49 4.75
C GLU A 19 -7.95 -7.71 3.96
N GLU A 20 -8.88 -7.53 3.02
CA GLU A 20 -9.34 -8.60 2.14
C GLU A 20 -8.25 -9.08 1.19
N ALA A 21 -7.47 -8.16 0.59
CA ALA A 21 -6.37 -8.51 -0.30
C ALA A 21 -5.28 -9.31 0.42
N VAL A 22 -4.94 -8.93 1.65
CA VAL A 22 -4.00 -9.66 2.51
C VAL A 22 -4.56 -11.03 2.89
N SER A 23 -5.82 -11.12 3.32
CA SER A 23 -6.43 -12.40 3.68
C SER A 23 -6.46 -13.38 2.50
N LEU A 24 -6.75 -12.91 1.29
CA LEU A 24 -6.71 -13.75 0.09
C LEU A 24 -5.28 -14.17 -0.26
N LEU A 25 -4.29 -13.30 -0.03
CA LEU A 25 -2.88 -13.63 -0.25
C LEU A 25 -2.42 -14.72 0.73
N GLU A 26 -2.75 -14.59 2.01
CA GLU A 26 -2.44 -15.60 3.04
C GLU A 26 -3.06 -16.96 2.69
N GLN A 27 -4.33 -16.99 2.28
CA GLN A 27 -4.98 -18.21 1.81
C GLN A 27 -4.26 -18.83 0.60
N THR A 28 -3.79 -18.00 -0.33
CA THR A 28 -3.06 -18.47 -1.52
C THR A 28 -1.71 -19.08 -1.13
N VAL A 29 -0.96 -18.42 -0.23
CA VAL A 29 0.31 -18.94 0.30
C VAL A 29 0.08 -20.24 1.05
N GLN A 30 -0.93 -20.30 1.91
CA GLN A 30 -1.26 -21.51 2.67
C GLN A 30 -1.59 -22.69 1.74
N ALA A 31 -2.31 -22.45 0.64
CA ALA A 31 -2.61 -23.47 -0.36
C ALA A 31 -1.33 -23.98 -1.06
N LEU A 32 -0.40 -23.09 -1.39
CA LEU A 32 0.89 -23.45 -1.97
C LEU A 32 1.76 -24.27 -1.00
N GLU A 33 1.78 -23.89 0.28
CA GLU A 33 2.55 -24.56 1.33
C GLU A 33 1.97 -25.93 1.72
N SER A 34 0.65 -26.08 1.65
CA SER A 34 -0.03 -27.35 1.95
C SER A 34 0.29 -28.46 0.95
N GLY A 35 0.76 -28.10 -0.26
CA GLY A 35 1.07 -29.04 -1.32
C GLY A 35 -0.18 -29.76 -1.85
N GLY A 36 0.02 -30.89 -2.55
CA GLY A 36 -1.08 -31.66 -3.15
C GLY A 36 -1.67 -31.04 -4.42
N LEU A 37 -1.11 -29.93 -4.90
CA LEU A 37 -1.46 -29.28 -6.16
C LEU A 37 -0.69 -29.92 -7.33
N THR A 38 -1.33 -30.02 -8.47
CA THR A 38 -0.64 -30.29 -9.74
C THR A 38 0.26 -29.12 -10.12
N LEU A 39 1.16 -29.33 -11.09
CA LEU A 39 2.01 -28.25 -11.61
C LEU A 39 1.17 -27.07 -12.12
N ALA A 40 0.11 -27.35 -12.88
CA ALA A 40 -0.76 -26.32 -13.45
C ALA A 40 -1.47 -25.50 -12.36
N GLU A 41 -2.01 -26.16 -11.32
CA GLU A 41 -2.64 -25.49 -10.18
C GLU A 41 -1.64 -24.68 -9.36
N SER A 42 -0.44 -25.22 -9.15
CA SER A 42 0.64 -24.52 -8.44
C SER A 42 1.07 -23.24 -9.17
N THR A 43 1.18 -23.29 -10.50
CA THR A 43 1.46 -22.11 -11.33
C THR A 43 0.32 -21.08 -11.24
N ALA A 44 -0.93 -21.50 -11.35
CA ALA A 44 -2.08 -20.60 -11.24
C ALA A 44 -2.17 -19.92 -9.86
N MET A 45 -1.94 -20.67 -8.78
CA MET A 45 -1.90 -20.13 -7.43
C MET A 45 -0.75 -19.14 -7.24
N TYR A 46 0.42 -19.41 -7.81
CA TYR A 46 1.55 -18.49 -7.77
C TYR A 46 1.22 -17.17 -8.49
N GLU A 47 0.64 -17.22 -9.70
CA GLU A 47 0.21 -16.02 -10.43
C GLU A 47 -0.83 -15.21 -9.66
N ARG A 48 -1.80 -15.89 -9.03
CA ARG A 48 -2.79 -15.24 -8.15
C ARG A 48 -2.11 -14.54 -6.98
N GLY A 49 -1.18 -15.21 -6.31
CA GLY A 49 -0.42 -14.65 -5.18
C GLY A 49 0.37 -13.40 -5.58
N MET A 50 1.04 -13.46 -6.74
CA MET A 50 1.77 -12.31 -7.31
C MET A 50 0.85 -11.12 -7.59
N LYS A 51 -0.36 -11.37 -8.13
CA LYS A 51 -1.35 -10.33 -8.39
C LYS A 51 -1.84 -9.68 -7.09
N LEU A 52 -2.15 -10.48 -6.07
CA LEU A 52 -2.59 -9.99 -4.75
C LEU A 52 -1.49 -9.18 -4.06
N ALA A 53 -0.24 -9.67 -4.06
CA ALA A 53 0.90 -8.95 -3.50
C ALA A 53 1.11 -7.58 -4.17
N ARG A 54 0.94 -7.51 -5.50
CA ARG A 54 0.99 -6.24 -6.23
C ARG A 54 -0.12 -5.28 -5.81
N ILE A 55 -1.36 -5.76 -5.68
CA ILE A 55 -2.49 -4.95 -5.22
C ILE A 55 -2.19 -4.38 -3.82
N CYS A 56 -1.75 -5.22 -2.88
CA CYS A 56 -1.38 -4.77 -1.54
C CYS A 56 -0.31 -3.67 -1.58
N ASN A 57 0.73 -3.84 -2.40
CA ASN A 57 1.79 -2.84 -2.54
C ASN A 57 1.26 -1.51 -3.12
N GLU A 58 0.42 -1.56 -4.16
CA GLU A 58 -0.19 -0.36 -4.76
C GLU A 58 -1.05 0.41 -3.75
N MET A 59 -1.81 -0.31 -2.90
CA MET A 59 -2.62 0.30 -1.84
C MET A 59 -1.74 0.99 -0.77
N LEU A 60 -0.66 0.34 -0.32
CA LEU A 60 0.29 0.90 0.64
C LEU A 60 0.99 2.15 0.08
N ASN A 61 1.47 2.09 -1.16
CA ASN A 61 2.12 3.23 -1.82
C ASN A 61 1.16 4.42 -1.94
N SER A 62 -0.11 4.16 -2.27
CA SER A 62 -1.15 5.21 -2.32
C SER A 62 -1.39 5.85 -0.96
N ALA A 63 -1.46 5.03 0.11
CA ALA A 63 -1.61 5.53 1.48
C ALA A 63 -0.40 6.38 1.90
N GLU A 64 0.82 5.91 1.64
CA GLU A 64 2.06 6.64 1.94
C GLU A 64 2.14 7.98 1.20
N ALA A 65 1.79 8.00 -0.08
CA ALA A 65 1.74 9.22 -0.88
C ALA A 65 0.74 10.25 -0.31
N ARG A 66 -0.42 9.79 0.17
CA ARG A 66 -1.42 10.65 0.82
C ARG A 66 -0.89 11.24 2.12
N ILE A 67 -0.28 10.41 2.98
CA ILE A 67 0.31 10.86 4.25
C ILE A 67 1.41 11.88 3.99
N THR A 68 2.29 11.61 3.02
CA THR A 68 3.39 12.50 2.64
C THR A 68 2.87 13.86 2.19
N ARG A 69 1.83 13.89 1.33
CA ARG A 69 1.21 15.14 0.88
C ARG A 69 0.66 15.95 2.06
N ILE A 70 -0.09 15.30 2.97
CA ILE A 70 -0.65 15.97 4.15
C ILE A 70 0.47 16.59 5.01
N ARG A 71 1.55 15.84 5.25
CA ARG A 71 2.69 16.31 6.03
C ARG A 71 3.38 17.52 5.37
N THR A 72 3.63 17.45 4.07
CA THR A 72 4.25 18.56 3.32
C THR A 72 3.38 19.81 3.35
N THR A 73 2.09 19.68 3.06
CA THR A 73 1.16 20.83 3.08
C THR A 73 1.08 21.46 4.47
N TYR A 74 1.02 20.66 5.53
CA TYR A 74 1.02 21.20 6.90
C TYR A 74 2.34 21.92 7.26
N GLY A 75 3.48 21.34 6.88
CA GLY A 75 4.79 21.98 7.08
C GLY A 75 4.95 23.30 6.32
N GLU A 76 4.40 23.38 5.11
CA GLU A 76 4.33 24.63 4.32
C GLU A 76 3.46 25.69 5.00
N GLN A 77 2.28 25.32 5.50
CA GLN A 77 1.40 26.23 6.23
C GLN A 77 2.08 26.78 7.49
N MET A 78 2.80 25.95 8.23
CA MET A 78 3.47 26.36 9.47
C MET A 78 4.68 27.27 9.22
N ARG A 79 5.35 27.12 8.07
CA ARG A 79 6.47 27.97 7.65
C ARG A 79 6.02 29.37 7.19
N MET A 80 4.78 29.53 6.70
CA MET A 80 4.22 30.86 6.40
C MET A 80 3.79 31.65 7.65
N VAL A 81 3.84 31.03 8.84
CA VAL A 81 3.48 31.67 10.13
C VAL A 81 4.72 31.96 10.98
N ALA A 82 5.93 31.62 10.50
CA ALA A 82 7.15 32.09 11.15
C ALA A 82 7.24 33.61 10.96
N PRO A 83 7.35 34.40 12.05
CA PRO A 83 7.49 35.85 11.93
C PRO A 83 8.74 36.14 11.10
N GLU A 84 8.61 37.05 10.14
CA GLU A 84 9.76 37.61 9.45
C GLU A 84 10.66 38.18 10.55
N ASP A 85 11.93 37.77 10.55
CA ASP A 85 12.91 38.27 11.51
C ASP A 85 13.03 39.77 11.23
N ASP A 86 12.26 40.58 11.96
CA ASP A 86 12.31 42.04 11.92
C ASP A 86 13.71 42.40 12.42
N GLY A 87 14.66 42.41 11.50
CA GLY A 87 16.03 42.83 11.76
C GLY A 87 15.98 44.13 12.53
N PHE A 88 16.34 44.07 13.80
CA PHE A 88 16.41 45.22 14.68
C PHE A 88 17.57 46.10 14.18
N ASP A 89 17.24 46.97 13.24
CA ASP A 89 18.11 48.02 12.72
C ASP A 89 17.99 49.20 13.70
N GLY A 90 18.83 49.18 14.74
CA GLY A 90 18.95 50.23 15.74
C GLY A 90 19.94 49.77 16.81
N MET A 91 21.04 50.43 17.10
CA MET A 91 21.29 51.85 17.06
C MET A 91 22.82 52.02 17.04
N ASP A 92 23.37 52.39 15.89
CA ASP A 92 24.67 53.09 15.84
C ASP A 92 24.42 54.54 16.28
N ASP A 93 24.26 54.77 17.59
CA ASP A 93 24.41 56.09 18.21
C ASP A 93 24.41 55.92 19.73
N VAL A 94 25.57 56.08 20.38
CA VAL A 94 25.83 57.16 21.36
C VAL A 94 27.35 57.21 21.62
N GLY A 95 27.94 58.32 21.15
CA GLY A 95 29.09 59.09 21.67
C GLY A 95 30.07 58.48 22.67
#